data_AF-U6DCT0-F1
#
_entry.id   AF-U6DCT0-F1
#
_cell.length_a   1.000
_cell.length_b   1.000
_cell.length_c   1.000
_cell.angle_alpha   90.00
_cell.angle_beta   90.00
_cell.angle_gamma   90.00
#
_symmetry.space_group_name_H-M   'P 1'
#
loop_
_entity.id
_entity.type
_entity.pdbx_description
1 polymer ?
#
loop_
_entity_poly.entity_id
_entity_poly.type
_entity_poly.pdbx_seq_one_letter_code
_entity_poly.pdbx_strand_id
1 'polypeptide(L)'
;KSKLVLKLIEKLKLILLETPPYDLEDKNIKQYQGSILELQELLHLKFNIATEILLRQASTLADLDSGNMEKVIQDENVTLYVWANLKKNPRYKSVRFSETQIGFEIPRILATSDIALRLLHTHYDHVTPLRPVPTSLREYTATVNHLVKDEVKYEETAVDKELQEEGKQQENESNSVHEEETKFEEQSGSEVQTSFVREESEATKCELEMKLLSETVLSAQFLLIKNANEKPYIFEDNEVDLCQFTTLGGVYHLDILELPPQCKPTKGWMIVEILKEGLQKYIYPPETTEDVETESAFPPIEVTLEVQENVILFEDPMVARWDAEGKHWQTD
;
A
#
# COMPACT_ATOMS: atom_id res chain seq x y z
N LYS A 1 21.94 -2.41 -5.45
CA LYS A 1 22.13 -1.20 -4.62
C LYS A 1 20.82 -0.48 -4.28
N SER A 2 19.87 -0.26 -5.20
CA SER A 2 18.58 0.40 -4.87
C SER A 2 17.80 -0.33 -3.77
N LYS A 3 17.74 -1.66 -3.81
CA LYS A 3 17.13 -2.48 -2.74
C LYS A 3 17.73 -2.24 -1.34
N LEU A 4 19.03 -1.91 -1.26
CA LEU A 4 19.67 -1.60 0.03
C LEU A 4 19.21 -0.23 0.55
N VAL A 5 19.09 0.76 -0.35
CA VAL A 5 18.60 2.10 -0.01
C VAL A 5 17.16 2.03 0.49
N LEU A 6 16.30 1.26 -0.20
CA LEU A 6 14.91 1.04 0.24
C LEU A 6 14.83 0.37 1.62
N LYS A 7 15.62 -0.69 1.85
CA LYS A 7 15.71 -1.33 3.18
C LYS A 7 16.19 -0.38 4.28
N LEU A 8 17.07 0.56 3.95
CA LEU A 8 17.54 1.55 4.91
C LEU A 8 16.45 2.58 5.23
N ILE A 9 15.74 3.08 4.21
CA ILE A 9 14.57 3.96 4.39
C ILE A 9 13.53 3.27 5.28
N GLU A 10 13.18 2.02 4.97
CA GLU A 10 12.22 1.24 5.75
C GLU A 10 12.64 1.12 7.23
N LYS A 11 13.91 0.78 7.49
CA LYS A 11 14.43 0.71 8.87
C LYS A 11 14.35 2.05 9.60
N LEU A 12 14.68 3.16 8.93
CA LEU A 12 14.59 4.49 9.52
C LEU A 12 13.13 4.87 9.81
N LYS A 13 12.20 4.57 8.88
CA LYS A 13 10.77 4.78 9.10
C LYS A 13 10.27 3.95 10.28
N LEU A 14 10.67 2.68 10.38
CA LEU A 14 10.30 1.78 11.47
C LEU A 14 10.78 2.30 12.82
N ILE A 15 12.03 2.76 12.92
CA ILE A 15 12.57 3.38 14.13
C ILE A 15 11.72 4.59 14.55
N LEU A 16 11.33 5.44 13.59
CA LEU A 16 10.51 6.62 13.87
C LEU A 16 9.07 6.28 14.31
N LEU A 17 8.54 5.13 13.90
CA LEU A 17 7.19 4.66 14.21
C LEU A 17 7.11 3.87 15.52
N GLU A 18 8.07 2.98 15.76
CA GLU A 18 8.02 2.00 16.86
C GLU A 18 8.73 2.46 18.13
N THR A 19 9.69 3.40 18.02
CA THR A 19 10.43 3.87 19.20
C THR A 19 9.59 4.88 19.96
N PRO A 20 9.41 4.71 21.29
CA PRO A 20 8.67 5.66 22.08
C PRO A 20 9.26 7.08 22.00
N PRO A 21 8.44 8.15 21.98
CA PRO A 21 8.93 9.52 21.81
C PRO A 21 9.92 9.99 22.89
N TYR A 22 9.89 9.39 24.09
CA TYR A 22 10.82 9.73 25.16
C TYR A 22 12.19 9.04 25.03
N ASP A 23 12.29 7.99 24.20
CA ASP A 23 13.53 7.27 23.88
C ASP A 23 14.25 7.87 22.66
N LEU A 24 13.60 8.79 21.94
CA LEU A 24 14.14 9.48 20.78
C LEU A 24 14.40 10.96 21.08
N GLU A 25 15.67 11.37 21.02
CA GLU A 25 16.02 12.78 21.03
C GLU A 25 15.55 13.46 19.73
N ASP A 26 15.03 14.70 19.84
CA ASP A 26 14.59 15.51 18.69
C ASP A 26 15.65 15.63 17.58
N LYS A 27 16.93 15.66 17.97
CA LYS A 27 18.06 15.71 17.03
C LYS A 27 18.11 14.45 16.16
N ASN A 28 17.89 13.27 16.75
CA ASN A 28 17.91 12.00 16.05
C ASN A 28 16.70 11.88 15.12
N ILE A 29 15.53 12.34 15.56
CA ILE A 29 14.31 12.38 14.72
C ILE A 29 14.56 13.21 13.46
N LYS A 30 15.06 14.45 13.62
CA LYS A 30 15.38 15.33 12.49
C LYS A 30 16.45 14.72 11.58
N GLN A 31 17.46 14.09 12.16
CA GLN A 31 18.51 13.42 11.40
C GLN A 31 17.96 12.25 10.57
N TYR A 32 17.11 11.39 11.15
CA TYR A 32 16.52 10.26 10.45
C TYR A 32 15.57 10.71 9.34
N GLN A 33 14.73 11.71 9.61
CA GLN A 33 13.86 12.31 8.59
C GLN A 33 14.67 12.91 7.44
N GLY A 34 15.74 13.66 7.74
CA GLY A 34 16.66 14.18 6.72
C GLY A 34 17.35 13.08 5.92
N SER A 35 17.81 12.02 6.59
CA SER A 35 18.44 10.87 5.94
C SER A 35 17.45 10.14 5.01
N ILE A 36 16.19 9.99 5.41
CA ILE A 36 15.15 9.41 4.54
C ILE A 36 15.00 10.24 3.27
N LEU A 37 14.92 11.56 3.39
CA LEU A 37 14.80 12.47 2.24
C LEU A 37 15.99 12.35 1.29
N GLU A 38 17.22 12.41 1.80
CA GLU A 38 18.45 12.25 0.99
C GLU A 38 18.50 10.90 0.26
N LEU A 39 18.07 9.82 0.92
CA LEU A 39 18.02 8.49 0.32
C LEU A 39 16.94 8.38 -0.77
N GLN A 40 15.80 9.05 -0.60
CA GLN A 40 14.74 9.15 -1.61
C GLN A 40 15.22 9.96 -2.82
N GLU A 41 15.85 11.11 -2.60
CA GLU A 41 16.45 11.94 -3.66
C GLU A 41 17.51 11.17 -4.45
N LEU A 42 18.35 10.39 -3.76
CA LEU A 42 19.35 9.53 -4.40
C LEU A 42 18.71 8.47 -5.31
N LEU A 43 17.59 7.86 -4.89
CA LEU A 43 16.85 6.91 -5.72
C LEU A 43 16.28 7.59 -6.96
N HIS A 44 15.63 8.75 -6.80
CA HIS A 44 15.09 9.56 -7.90
C HIS A 44 16.18 9.97 -8.90
N LEU A 45 17.32 10.46 -8.41
CA LEU A 45 18.47 10.80 -9.25
C LEU A 45 18.95 9.58 -10.05
N LYS A 46 19.02 8.41 -9.42
CA LYS A 46 19.43 7.18 -10.09
C LYS A 46 18.46 6.77 -11.19
N PHE A 47 17.15 6.90 -10.96
CA PHE A 47 16.14 6.62 -11.99
C PHE A 47 16.24 7.62 -13.14
N ASN A 48 16.48 8.90 -12.87
CA ASN A 48 16.69 9.92 -13.89
C ASN A 48 17.92 9.61 -14.75
N ILE A 49 19.07 9.31 -14.15
CA ILE A 49 20.29 8.95 -14.89
C ILE A 49 20.07 7.69 -15.75
N ALA A 50 19.41 6.67 -15.20
CA ALA A 50 19.11 5.45 -15.95
C ALA A 50 18.18 5.73 -17.13
N THR A 51 17.15 6.56 -16.93
CA THR A 51 16.22 7.00 -17.99
C THR A 51 16.97 7.77 -19.08
N GLU A 52 17.88 8.68 -18.72
CA GLU A 52 18.70 9.44 -19.66
C GLU A 52 19.55 8.54 -20.54
N ILE A 53 20.25 7.59 -19.93
CA ILE A 53 21.10 6.62 -20.64
C ILE A 53 20.26 5.81 -21.63
N LEU A 54 19.07 5.37 -21.21
CA LEU A 54 18.13 4.64 -22.07
C LEU A 54 17.69 5.51 -23.26
N LEU A 55 17.24 6.74 -23.00
CA LEU A 55 16.72 7.64 -24.03
C LEU A 55 17.78 8.07 -25.05
N ARG A 56 19.06 8.15 -24.68
CA ARG A 56 20.17 8.40 -25.64
C ARG A 56 20.31 7.31 -26.71
N GLN A 57 19.84 6.10 -26.40
CA GLN A 57 19.88 4.96 -27.31
C GLN A 57 18.53 4.71 -27.99
N ALA A 58 17.55 5.62 -27.84
CA ALA A 58 16.19 5.38 -28.28
C ALA A 58 16.10 5.05 -29.78
N SER A 59 16.87 5.72 -30.64
CA SER A 59 16.90 5.43 -32.09
C SER A 59 17.33 4.00 -32.42
N THR A 60 18.18 3.39 -31.59
CA THR A 60 18.64 2.00 -31.77
C THR A 60 17.65 0.98 -31.20
N LEU A 61 16.78 1.43 -30.30
CA LEU A 61 15.74 0.62 -29.64
C LEU A 61 14.35 0.88 -30.23
N ALA A 62 14.26 1.64 -31.33
CA ALA A 62 13.01 1.95 -31.98
C ALA A 62 12.37 0.68 -32.54
N ASP A 63 11.08 0.53 -32.27
CA ASP A 63 10.27 -0.51 -32.89
C ASP A 63 10.11 -0.22 -34.39
N LEU A 64 10.19 -1.27 -35.21
CA LEU A 64 10.21 -1.15 -36.67
C LEU A 64 8.85 -0.71 -37.24
N ASP A 65 7.76 -1.09 -36.58
CA ASP A 65 6.40 -0.83 -37.06
C ASP A 65 5.98 0.61 -36.72
N SER A 66 6.08 0.97 -35.44
CA SER A 66 5.75 2.31 -34.96
C SER A 66 6.78 3.34 -35.39
N GLY A 67 8.07 2.98 -35.48
CA GLY A 67 9.20 3.87 -35.68
C GLY A 67 9.54 4.72 -34.45
N ASN A 68 8.96 4.41 -33.29
CA ASN A 68 9.20 5.06 -32.00
C ASN A 68 9.83 4.05 -31.04
N MET A 69 10.45 4.52 -29.95
CA MET A 69 10.91 3.60 -28.89
C MET A 69 9.79 3.44 -27.87
N GLU A 70 9.55 2.19 -27.46
CA GLU A 70 8.68 1.85 -26.35
C GLU A 70 9.42 0.85 -25.46
N LYS A 71 9.44 1.09 -24.15
CA LYS A 71 10.13 0.21 -23.20
C LYS A 71 9.40 0.12 -21.86
N VAL A 72 9.18 -1.11 -21.42
CA VAL A 72 8.76 -1.45 -20.06
C VAL A 72 9.92 -2.14 -19.35
N ILE A 73 10.26 -1.65 -18.15
CA ILE A 73 11.27 -2.24 -17.27
C ILE A 73 10.63 -2.46 -15.90
N GLN A 74 10.42 -3.73 -15.56
CA GLN A 74 9.80 -4.14 -14.30
C GLN A 74 10.86 -4.68 -13.33
N ASP A 75 10.80 -4.23 -12.09
CA ASP A 75 11.50 -4.79 -10.93
C ASP A 75 10.50 -5.00 -9.79
N GLU A 76 10.95 -5.55 -8.67
CA GLU A 76 10.14 -5.86 -7.49
C GLU A 76 9.48 -4.61 -6.89
N ASN A 77 10.18 -3.48 -6.86
CA ASN A 77 9.73 -2.26 -6.16
C ASN A 77 9.29 -1.13 -7.11
N VAL A 78 9.54 -1.28 -8.41
CA VAL A 78 9.36 -0.21 -9.38
C VAL A 78 9.11 -0.78 -10.77
N THR A 79 8.21 -0.14 -11.51
CA THR A 79 8.01 -0.38 -12.94
C THR A 79 8.19 0.94 -13.70
N LEU A 80 8.99 0.91 -14.76
CA LEU A 80 9.29 2.07 -15.58
C LEU A 80 8.77 1.85 -16.99
N TYR A 81 7.86 2.73 -17.43
CA TYR A 81 7.35 2.82 -18.78
C TYR A 81 7.94 4.05 -19.45
N VAL A 82 8.60 3.88 -20.60
CA VAL A 82 9.23 4.96 -21.36
C VAL A 82 8.88 4.85 -22.84
N TRP A 83 8.32 5.93 -23.38
CA TRP A 83 8.08 6.08 -24.81
C TRP A 83 8.87 7.27 -25.35
N ALA A 84 9.57 7.10 -26.47
CA ALA A 84 10.30 8.20 -27.13
C ALA A 84 9.75 8.47 -28.54
N ASN A 85 9.41 9.74 -28.79
CA ASN A 85 8.85 10.19 -30.07
C ASN A 85 9.96 10.43 -31.11
N LEU A 86 10.29 9.40 -31.89
CA LEU A 86 11.33 9.47 -32.92
C LEU A 86 10.74 9.79 -34.30
N LYS A 87 9.54 9.29 -34.60
CA LYS A 87 8.90 9.41 -35.92
C LYS A 87 8.13 10.71 -36.12
N LYS A 88 7.70 11.37 -35.05
CA LYS A 88 6.97 12.66 -35.06
C LYS A 88 5.77 12.69 -36.00
N ASN A 89 4.84 11.77 -35.79
CA ASN A 89 3.65 11.66 -36.63
C ASN A 89 2.43 12.30 -35.93
N PRO A 90 1.87 13.42 -36.42
CA PRO A 90 0.74 14.10 -35.79
C PRO A 90 -0.57 13.27 -35.79
N ARG A 91 -0.62 12.19 -36.57
CA ARG A 91 -1.74 11.23 -36.57
C ARG A 91 -1.56 10.12 -35.54
N TYR A 92 -0.37 9.97 -34.98
CA TYR A 92 -0.08 9.00 -33.94
C TYR A 92 -0.44 9.62 -32.59
N LYS A 93 -1.66 9.32 -32.12
CA LYS A 93 -2.20 9.88 -30.88
C LYS A 93 -2.17 8.89 -29.71
N SER A 94 -2.27 7.60 -30.00
CA SER A 94 -2.31 6.56 -28.98
C SER A 94 -0.95 5.90 -28.82
N VAL A 95 -0.39 6.00 -27.62
CA VAL A 95 0.78 5.24 -27.16
C VAL A 95 0.26 4.13 -26.28
N ARG A 96 0.52 2.88 -26.62
CA ARG A 96 0.22 1.74 -25.75
C ARG A 96 1.50 0.98 -25.49
N PHE A 97 1.69 0.57 -24.24
CA PHE A 97 2.82 -0.26 -23.91
C PHE A 97 2.49 -1.72 -24.21
N SER A 98 3.25 -2.31 -25.12
CA SER A 98 3.09 -3.70 -25.56
C SER A 98 3.01 -4.62 -24.35
N GLU A 99 2.07 -5.57 -24.36
CA GLU A 99 1.80 -6.51 -23.25
C GLU A 99 1.08 -5.91 -22.02
N THR A 100 0.68 -4.64 -22.05
CA THR A 100 -0.08 -3.98 -20.95
C THR A 100 -1.26 -3.18 -21.46
N GLN A 101 -2.20 -2.83 -20.57
CA GLN A 101 -3.27 -1.87 -20.88
C GLN A 101 -2.87 -0.41 -20.60
N ILE A 102 -1.64 -0.19 -20.15
CA ILE A 102 -1.12 1.12 -19.81
C ILE A 102 -0.76 1.88 -21.10
N GLY A 103 -1.10 3.16 -21.12
CA GLY A 103 -0.86 3.98 -22.31
C GLY A 103 -1.14 5.45 -22.11
N PHE A 104 -0.89 6.22 -23.16
CA PHE A 104 -1.12 7.64 -23.24
C PHE A 104 -1.92 7.98 -24.50
N GLU A 105 -2.88 8.89 -24.39
CA GLU A 105 -3.39 9.62 -25.55
C GLU A 105 -2.77 11.01 -25.57
N ILE A 106 -1.99 11.29 -26.61
CA ILE A 106 -1.17 12.49 -26.71
C ILE A 106 -1.79 13.53 -27.66
N PRO A 107 -1.80 14.81 -27.25
CA PRO A 107 -2.15 15.92 -28.12
C PRO A 107 -1.25 15.99 -29.37
N ARG A 108 -1.81 16.53 -30.47
CA ARG A 108 -1.09 16.68 -31.75
C ARG A 108 0.22 17.46 -31.60
N ILE A 109 0.24 18.47 -30.72
CA ILE A 109 1.42 19.30 -30.46
C ILE A 109 2.58 18.42 -29.98
N LEU A 110 2.32 17.59 -28.96
CA LEU A 110 3.30 16.67 -28.40
C LEU A 110 3.69 15.54 -29.38
N ALA A 111 2.74 15.08 -30.20
CA ALA A 111 3.01 14.08 -31.24
C ALA A 111 4.01 14.55 -32.32
N THR A 112 4.27 15.86 -32.42
CA THR A 112 5.28 16.46 -33.31
C THR A 112 6.54 16.96 -32.60
N SER A 113 6.56 16.96 -31.27
CA SER A 113 7.68 17.45 -30.46
C SER A 113 8.77 16.40 -30.24
N ASP A 114 10.00 16.86 -30.01
CA ASP A 114 11.15 16.06 -29.58
C ASP A 114 11.04 15.70 -28.09
N ILE A 115 10.08 14.83 -27.76
CA ILE A 115 9.78 14.45 -26.38
C ILE A 115 9.90 12.94 -26.14
N ALA A 116 10.03 12.60 -24.87
CA ALA A 116 9.74 11.28 -24.34
C ALA A 116 8.70 11.39 -23.22
N LEU A 117 7.87 10.36 -23.09
CA LEU A 117 6.93 10.22 -21.97
C LEU A 117 7.47 9.15 -21.03
N ARG A 118 7.43 9.45 -19.73
CA ARG A 118 7.80 8.53 -18.67
C ARG A 118 6.64 8.38 -17.70
N LEU A 119 6.29 7.13 -17.41
CA LEU A 119 5.51 6.74 -16.24
C LEU A 119 6.40 5.87 -15.35
N LEU A 120 6.81 6.42 -14.21
CA LEU A 120 7.56 5.71 -13.18
C LEU A 120 6.61 5.31 -12.06
N HIS A 121 6.31 4.02 -11.95
CA HIS A 121 5.45 3.46 -10.93
C HIS A 121 6.31 2.89 -9.80
N THR A 122 6.22 3.49 -8.61
CA THR A 122 6.80 2.91 -7.39
C THR A 122 5.75 2.08 -6.68
N HIS A 123 6.05 0.82 -6.37
CA HIS A 123 5.11 -0.10 -5.72
C HIS A 123 4.99 0.16 -4.20
N TYR A 124 5.48 1.30 -3.74
CA TYR A 124 5.53 1.72 -2.35
C TYR A 124 5.28 3.22 -2.24
N ASP A 125 4.67 3.62 -1.13
CA ASP A 125 4.43 5.03 -0.86
C ASP A 125 5.62 5.68 -0.15
N HIS A 126 6.20 6.66 -0.84
CA HIS A 126 7.35 7.42 -0.35
C HIS A 126 7.08 8.91 -0.24
N VAL A 127 5.91 9.38 -0.66
CA VAL A 127 5.54 10.81 -0.62
C VAL A 127 4.64 11.11 0.56
N THR A 128 3.78 10.17 0.97
CA THR A 128 2.93 10.34 2.15
C THR A 128 3.81 10.51 3.40
N PRO A 129 3.64 11.60 4.15
CA PRO A 129 4.41 11.84 5.37
C PRO A 129 4.07 10.79 6.42
N LEU A 130 5.05 10.44 7.25
CA LEU A 130 4.79 9.65 8.44
C LEU A 130 3.91 10.49 9.38
N ARG A 131 2.64 10.12 9.53
CA ARG A 131 1.76 10.77 10.50
C ARG A 131 2.24 10.40 11.91
N PRO A 132 2.53 11.37 12.78
CA PRO A 132 2.71 11.09 14.20
C PRO A 132 1.42 10.47 14.72
N VAL A 133 1.51 9.37 15.47
CA VAL A 133 0.36 8.83 16.19
C VAL A 133 -0.22 9.96 17.07
N PRO A 134 -1.52 10.29 16.95
CA PRO A 134 -2.11 11.36 17.74
C PRO A 134 -1.86 11.14 19.24
N THR A 135 -1.47 12.22 19.92
CA THR A 135 -1.23 12.28 21.36
C THR A 135 -2.44 11.81 22.19
N SER A 136 -3.63 11.63 21.61
CA SER A 136 -4.80 11.07 22.32
C SER A 136 -4.63 9.59 22.71
N LEU A 137 -3.74 8.82 22.05
CA LEU A 137 -3.35 7.48 22.52
C LEU A 137 -2.51 7.54 23.83
N ARG A 138 -2.00 8.74 24.16
CA ARG A 138 -1.09 9.00 25.28
C ARG A 138 -1.79 9.13 26.63
N GLU A 139 -3.08 9.48 26.64
CA GLU A 139 -3.87 9.55 27.88
C GLU A 139 -4.51 8.20 28.21
N TYR A 140 -4.97 7.43 27.22
CA TYR A 140 -5.59 6.13 27.48
C TYR A 140 -4.58 5.05 27.93
N THR A 141 -3.39 4.99 27.34
CA THR A 141 -2.38 3.99 27.75
C THR A 141 -1.77 4.28 29.13
N ALA A 142 -1.69 5.55 29.54
CA ALA A 142 -1.29 5.92 30.90
C ALA A 142 -2.36 5.55 31.94
N THR A 143 -3.65 5.70 31.58
CA THR A 143 -4.76 5.44 32.50
C THR A 143 -5.07 3.95 32.64
N VAL A 144 -4.93 3.16 31.57
CA VAL A 144 -5.11 1.70 31.60
C VAL A 144 -3.98 1.01 32.39
N ASN A 145 -2.73 1.48 32.26
CA ASN A 145 -1.62 0.96 33.08
C ASN A 145 -1.76 1.29 34.57
N HIS A 146 -2.54 2.32 34.93
CA HIS A 146 -2.86 2.64 36.33
C HIS A 146 -4.02 1.77 36.85
N LEU A 147 -5.06 1.50 36.04
CA LEU A 147 -6.17 0.63 36.44
C LEU A 147 -5.73 -0.83 36.66
N VAL A 148 -4.89 -1.37 35.78
CA VAL A 148 -4.42 -2.77 35.87
C VAL A 148 -3.50 -2.98 37.08
N LYS A 149 -2.87 -1.92 37.60
CA LYS A 149 -2.00 -2.01 38.79
C LYS A 149 -2.77 -1.94 40.12
N ASP A 150 -3.98 -1.38 40.10
CA ASP A 150 -4.83 -1.26 41.29
C ASP A 150 -5.77 -2.46 41.47
N GLU A 151 -6.14 -3.19 40.40
CA GLU A 151 -6.98 -4.39 40.50
C GLU A 151 -6.24 -5.64 41.02
N VAL A 152 -4.91 -5.75 40.85
CA VAL A 152 -4.13 -6.93 41.31
C VAL A 152 -3.87 -6.91 42.83
N LYS A 153 -4.32 -5.88 43.56
CA LYS A 153 -4.11 -5.79 45.02
C LYS A 153 -5.30 -6.17 45.90
N TYR A 154 -6.47 -6.50 45.33
CA TYR A 154 -7.68 -6.76 46.12
C TYR A 154 -8.26 -8.17 46.05
N GLU A 155 -7.70 -9.10 45.26
CA GLU A 155 -8.27 -10.46 45.15
C GLU A 155 -7.40 -11.59 45.70
N GLU A 156 -6.24 -11.31 46.32
CA GLU A 156 -5.35 -12.35 46.88
C GLU A 156 -5.54 -12.60 48.40
N THR A 157 -6.66 -12.17 48.99
CA THR A 157 -6.91 -12.34 50.45
C THR A 157 -8.26 -12.96 50.83
N ALA A 158 -9.04 -13.50 49.87
CA ALA A 158 -10.41 -13.97 50.15
C ALA A 158 -10.67 -15.47 49.96
N VAL A 159 -9.70 -16.30 49.54
CA VAL A 159 -9.97 -17.74 49.27
C VAL A 159 -9.01 -18.67 50.01
N ASP A 160 -8.69 -18.36 51.27
CA ASP A 160 -7.91 -19.25 52.16
C ASP A 160 -8.51 -19.26 53.58
N LYS A 161 -9.84 -19.41 53.74
CA LYS A 161 -10.48 -19.60 55.06
C LYS A 161 -11.71 -20.49 55.14
N GLU A 162 -12.06 -21.25 54.11
CA GLU A 162 -13.05 -22.33 54.24
C GLU A 162 -12.48 -23.60 53.64
N LEU A 163 -11.85 -24.42 54.51
CA LEU A 163 -11.78 -25.89 54.49
C LEU A 163 -10.55 -26.37 55.28
N GLN A 164 -10.50 -26.08 56.58
CA GLN A 164 -9.76 -26.88 57.55
C GLN A 164 -10.51 -26.88 58.90
N GLU A 165 -11.33 -27.91 59.08
CA GLU A 165 -11.78 -28.58 60.32
C GLU A 165 -12.93 -29.49 59.84
N GLU A 166 -12.93 -30.82 59.90
CA GLU A 166 -12.23 -31.84 60.68
C GLU A 166 -12.12 -33.08 59.75
N GLY A 167 -11.00 -33.80 59.69
CA GLY A 167 -10.79 -34.93 60.59
C GLY A 167 -9.73 -35.86 59.99
N LYS A 168 -8.61 -36.00 60.70
CA LYS A 168 -7.51 -36.93 60.41
C LYS A 168 -7.95 -38.38 60.60
N GLN A 169 -7.49 -39.26 59.71
CA GLN A 169 -6.94 -40.62 59.93
C GLN A 169 -7.05 -41.39 58.61
N GLN A 170 -6.17 -42.29 58.17
CA GLN A 170 -4.79 -42.70 58.46
C GLN A 170 -4.53 -43.82 57.41
N GLU A 171 -3.33 -43.87 56.83
CA GLU A 171 -2.65 -45.05 56.25
C GLU A 171 -3.42 -46.06 55.38
N ASN A 172 -3.08 -46.19 54.09
CA ASN A 172 -2.22 -47.28 53.58
C ASN A 172 -2.35 -47.53 52.06
N GLU A 173 -1.18 -47.61 51.44
CA GLU A 173 -0.74 -48.62 50.46
C GLU A 173 -1.70 -49.23 49.40
N SER A 174 -1.28 -49.03 48.15
CA SER A 174 -1.04 -50.07 47.12
C SER A 174 -2.18 -50.62 46.24
N ASN A 175 -2.00 -50.39 44.94
CA ASN A 175 -1.98 -51.34 43.80
C ASN A 175 -3.14 -52.30 43.47
N SER A 176 -3.45 -52.25 42.16
CA SER A 176 -3.74 -53.35 41.22
C SER A 176 -5.19 -53.84 41.10
N VAL A 177 -5.77 -53.72 39.88
CA VAL A 177 -5.97 -54.80 38.86
C VAL A 177 -7.33 -55.47 39.09
N HIS A 178 -8.33 -55.09 38.29
CA HIS A 178 -8.80 -55.79 37.06
C HIS A 178 -9.64 -57.01 37.39
N GLU A 179 -10.89 -57.06 36.92
CA GLU A 179 -11.35 -58.07 35.96
C GLU A 179 -12.81 -57.86 35.58
N GLU A 180 -13.04 -58.04 34.29
CA GLU A 180 -14.32 -58.19 33.61
C GLU A 180 -15.03 -59.46 34.11
N GLU A 181 -16.37 -59.49 34.05
CA GLU A 181 -17.12 -60.41 33.19
C GLU A 181 -18.63 -60.38 33.51
N THR A 182 -19.41 -60.05 32.48
CA THR A 182 -20.63 -60.74 32.02
C THR A 182 -21.33 -61.73 32.96
N LYS A 183 -22.65 -61.59 33.18
CA LYS A 183 -23.72 -62.18 32.33
C LYS A 183 -25.15 -61.96 32.89
N PHE A 184 -26.03 -61.58 31.97
CA PHE A 184 -27.48 -61.80 31.82
C PHE A 184 -28.27 -62.66 32.83
N GLU A 185 -29.45 -62.16 33.22
CA GLU A 185 -30.83 -62.62 32.86
C GLU A 185 -31.82 -61.68 33.58
N GLU A 186 -32.55 -60.76 32.91
CA GLU A 186 -33.72 -60.85 32.00
C GLU A 186 -35.09 -61.08 32.69
N GLN A 187 -36.08 -60.29 32.20
CA GLN A 187 -37.53 -60.23 32.47
C GLN A 187 -37.98 -59.18 33.52
N SER A 188 -38.92 -58.26 33.24
CA SER A 188 -40.02 -58.27 32.26
C SER A 188 -40.57 -56.86 31.99
N GLY A 189 -40.72 -56.52 30.68
CA GLY A 189 -41.72 -55.69 29.97
C GLY A 189 -42.14 -54.31 30.50
N SER A 190 -42.36 -53.26 29.70
CA SER A 190 -42.52 -53.12 28.25
C SER A 190 -42.63 -51.62 27.94
N GLU A 191 -41.92 -51.12 26.91
CA GLU A 191 -42.43 -50.22 25.85
C GLU A 191 -41.27 -49.68 25.00
N VAL A 192 -41.18 -50.15 23.76
CA VAL A 192 -40.19 -49.73 22.75
C VAL A 192 -40.77 -48.56 21.96
N GLN A 193 -40.18 -47.39 22.21
CA GLN A 193 -39.57 -46.48 21.24
C GLN A 193 -40.21 -46.35 19.84
N THR A 194 -40.75 -45.17 19.55
CA THR A 194 -40.66 -44.59 18.20
C THR A 194 -39.79 -43.33 18.30
N SER A 195 -38.65 -43.40 17.62
CA SER A 195 -37.59 -42.42 17.54
C SER A 195 -38.05 -41.10 16.93
N PHE A 196 -37.96 -40.01 17.69
CA PHE A 196 -37.79 -38.67 17.13
C PHE A 196 -36.28 -38.36 17.10
N VAL A 197 -35.58 -38.94 16.12
CA VAL A 197 -34.33 -38.33 15.66
C VAL A 197 -34.77 -37.09 14.89
N ARG A 198 -34.69 -35.94 15.53
CA ARG A 198 -34.80 -34.65 14.84
C ARG A 198 -33.50 -34.50 14.07
N GLU A 199 -33.50 -34.92 12.81
CA GLU A 199 -32.50 -34.50 11.82
C GLU A 199 -32.58 -32.98 11.73
N GLU A 200 -31.73 -32.31 12.50
CA GLU A 200 -31.40 -30.92 12.29
C GLU A 200 -30.68 -30.87 10.94
N SER A 201 -31.40 -30.48 9.88
CA SER A 201 -30.87 -30.50 8.53
C SER A 201 -29.56 -29.71 8.46
N GLU A 202 -28.57 -30.22 7.70
CA GLU A 202 -27.30 -29.50 7.50
C GLU A 202 -27.52 -28.07 6.98
N ALA A 203 -28.60 -27.84 6.22
CA ALA A 203 -29.01 -26.52 5.76
C ALA A 203 -29.38 -25.57 6.92
N THR A 204 -30.13 -26.04 7.93
CA THR A 204 -30.48 -25.25 9.11
C THR A 204 -29.28 -24.97 10.01
N LYS A 205 -28.31 -25.89 10.08
CA LYS A 205 -27.06 -25.71 10.82
C LYS A 205 -26.16 -24.67 10.13
N CYS A 206 -25.97 -24.78 8.82
CA CYS A 206 -25.23 -23.77 8.05
C CYS A 206 -25.88 -22.38 8.13
N GLU A 207 -27.21 -22.27 8.14
CA GLU A 207 -27.89 -20.98 8.28
C GLU A 207 -27.65 -20.34 9.66
N LEU A 208 -27.67 -21.14 10.73
CA LEU A 208 -27.35 -20.67 12.09
C LEU A 208 -25.87 -20.28 12.23
N GLU A 209 -24.95 -21.05 11.66
CA GLU A 209 -23.52 -20.74 11.62
C GLU A 209 -23.26 -19.43 10.85
N MET A 210 -23.92 -19.22 9.71
CA MET A 210 -23.82 -17.97 8.94
C MET A 210 -24.39 -16.78 9.70
N LYS A 211 -25.48 -16.95 10.46
CA LYS A 211 -26.03 -15.89 11.32
C LYS A 211 -25.09 -15.53 12.47
N LEU A 212 -24.52 -16.52 13.16
CA LEU A 212 -23.53 -16.33 14.22
C LEU A 212 -22.26 -15.64 13.71
N LEU A 213 -21.77 -16.05 12.53
CA LEU A 213 -20.66 -15.39 11.85
C LEU A 213 -21.01 -13.95 11.49
N SER A 214 -22.19 -13.71 10.92
CA SER A 214 -22.66 -12.36 10.58
C SER A 214 -22.73 -11.46 11.82
N GLU A 215 -23.25 -11.95 12.94
CA GLU A 215 -23.38 -11.20 14.19
C GLU A 215 -22.01 -10.92 14.84
N THR A 216 -21.10 -11.89 14.76
CA THR A 216 -19.71 -11.74 15.23
C THR A 216 -18.97 -10.71 14.38
N VAL A 217 -19.12 -10.75 13.06
CA VAL A 217 -18.52 -9.77 12.13
C VAL A 217 -19.09 -8.37 12.40
N LEU A 218 -20.41 -8.24 12.59
CA LEU A 218 -21.05 -6.98 12.92
C LEU A 218 -20.54 -6.41 14.24
N SER A 219 -20.40 -7.26 15.26
CA SER A 219 -19.87 -6.87 16.56
C SER A 219 -18.41 -6.43 16.48
N ALA A 220 -17.57 -7.13 15.71
CA ALA A 220 -16.18 -6.76 15.47
C ALA A 220 -16.07 -5.44 14.70
N GLN A 221 -16.89 -5.24 13.66
CA GLN A 221 -16.98 -3.96 12.94
C GLN A 221 -17.41 -2.81 13.86
N PHE A 222 -18.40 -3.06 14.73
CA PHE A 222 -18.86 -2.05 15.68
C PHE A 222 -17.79 -1.68 16.71
N LEU A 223 -17.00 -2.65 17.18
CA LEU A 223 -15.83 -2.43 18.03
C LEU A 223 -14.74 -1.64 17.31
N LEU A 224 -14.50 -1.90 16.02
CA LEU A 224 -13.55 -1.12 15.21
C LEU A 224 -14.01 0.33 15.04
N ILE A 225 -15.31 0.55 14.79
CA ILE A 225 -15.89 1.90 14.65
C ILE A 225 -15.86 2.65 15.99
N LYS A 226 -16.20 1.98 17.10
CA LYS A 226 -16.21 2.59 18.44
C LYS A 226 -14.83 3.02 18.91
N ASN A 227 -13.78 2.29 18.48
CA ASN A 227 -12.38 2.59 18.80
C ASN A 227 -11.69 3.38 17.68
N ALA A 228 -12.41 3.78 16.63
CA ALA A 228 -11.85 4.64 15.60
C ALA A 228 -11.53 6.00 16.23
N ASN A 229 -10.31 6.48 16.02
CA ASN A 229 -9.92 7.81 16.48
C ASN A 229 -10.87 8.86 15.88
N GLU A 230 -11.43 9.74 16.72
CA GLU A 230 -12.16 10.91 16.22
C GLU A 230 -11.26 11.69 15.27
N LYS A 231 -11.85 12.09 14.14
CA LYS A 231 -11.20 12.82 13.05
C LYS A 231 -10.45 14.04 13.62
N PRO A 232 -9.10 14.03 13.67
CA PRO A 232 -8.37 15.03 14.44
C PRO A 232 -8.33 16.41 13.75
N TYR A 233 -8.71 16.49 12.47
CA TYR A 233 -8.61 17.72 11.68
C TYR A 233 -9.75 17.89 10.67
N ILE A 234 -10.14 19.14 10.46
CA ILE A 234 -10.97 19.55 9.32
C ILE A 234 -10.06 19.53 8.10
N PHE A 235 -10.32 18.62 7.17
CA PHE A 235 -9.67 18.62 5.86
C PHE A 235 -10.26 19.73 5.01
N GLU A 236 -9.47 20.30 4.11
CA GLU A 236 -10.03 21.08 3.01
C GLU A 236 -10.91 20.15 2.14
N ASP A 237 -11.91 20.70 1.46
CA ASP A 237 -12.93 19.91 0.74
C ASP A 237 -12.32 18.92 -0.30
N ASN A 238 -11.09 19.18 -0.75
CA ASN A 238 -10.40 18.38 -1.76
C ASN A 238 -9.29 17.47 -1.20
N GLU A 239 -8.95 17.54 0.09
CA GLU A 239 -7.87 16.73 0.68
C GLU A 239 -8.33 15.28 0.94
N VAL A 240 -7.51 14.32 0.53
CA VAL A 240 -7.82 12.89 0.69
C VAL A 240 -7.57 12.44 2.12
N ASP A 241 -8.64 11.99 2.77
CA ASP A 241 -8.56 11.37 4.08
C ASP A 241 -8.02 9.94 3.99
N LEU A 242 -6.72 9.77 4.20
CA LEU A 242 -6.05 8.46 4.25
C LEU A 242 -6.51 7.55 5.41
N CYS A 243 -7.36 8.03 6.32
CA CYS A 243 -8.04 7.16 7.30
C CYS A 243 -9.29 6.50 6.71
N GLN A 244 -9.89 7.08 5.68
CA GLN A 244 -11.05 6.54 4.97
C GLN A 244 -10.64 5.82 3.68
N PHE A 245 -9.61 6.34 2.99
CA PHE A 245 -9.11 5.81 1.74
C PHE A 245 -7.82 5.03 1.93
N THR A 246 -7.69 3.91 1.24
CA THR A 246 -6.44 3.15 1.13
C THR A 246 -5.83 3.36 -0.25
N THR A 247 -4.52 3.57 -0.32
CA THR A 247 -3.82 3.73 -1.58
C THR A 247 -3.76 2.40 -2.35
N LEU A 248 -4.05 2.46 -3.65
CA LEU A 248 -4.05 1.29 -4.53
C LEU A 248 -2.76 1.24 -5.36
N GLY A 249 -1.93 0.24 -5.09
CA GLY A 249 -0.81 -0.11 -5.96
C GLY A 249 0.42 0.79 -5.90
N GLY A 250 0.47 1.84 -5.06
CA GLY A 250 1.65 2.68 -4.87
C GLY A 250 1.54 4.07 -5.52
N VAL A 251 2.66 4.63 -5.98
CA VAL A 251 2.73 6.02 -6.49
C VAL A 251 3.22 6.05 -7.94
N TYR A 252 2.50 6.77 -8.78
CA TYR A 252 2.83 6.99 -10.19
C TYR A 252 3.42 8.40 -10.39
N HIS A 253 4.59 8.49 -11.02
CA HIS A 253 5.19 9.74 -11.47
C HIS A 253 5.11 9.85 -12.98
N LEU A 254 4.48 10.92 -13.43
CA LEU A 254 4.31 11.25 -14.84
C LEU A 254 5.28 12.37 -15.20
N ASP A 255 6.10 12.16 -16.23
CA ASP A 255 6.97 13.20 -16.75
C ASP A 255 6.93 13.24 -18.28
N ILE A 256 6.92 14.46 -18.82
CA ILE A 256 7.30 14.72 -20.19
C ILE A 256 8.76 15.18 -20.15
N LEU A 257 9.59 14.55 -20.96
CA LEU A 257 11.03 14.73 -20.98
C LEU A 257 11.45 15.24 -22.35
N GLU A 258 12.46 16.10 -22.40
CA GLU A 258 13.09 16.43 -23.67
C GLU A 258 13.85 15.20 -24.18
N LEU A 259 13.70 14.90 -25.46
CA LEU A 259 14.40 13.78 -26.05
C LEU A 259 15.90 14.12 -26.21
N PRO A 260 16.83 13.39 -25.57
CA PRO A 260 18.25 13.66 -25.70
C PRO A 260 18.72 13.49 -27.17
N PRO A 261 19.84 14.12 -27.55
CA PRO A 261 20.43 13.91 -28.87
C PRO A 261 20.65 12.42 -29.16
N GLN A 262 20.14 11.96 -30.31
CA GLN A 262 20.19 10.56 -30.71
C GLN A 262 21.50 10.21 -31.42
N CYS A 263 21.92 8.95 -31.29
CA CYS A 263 23.09 8.42 -31.99
C CYS A 263 22.95 8.52 -33.52
N LYS A 264 23.96 9.08 -34.20
CA LYS A 264 23.97 9.25 -35.66
C LYS A 264 25.18 8.54 -36.30
N PRO A 265 24.99 7.73 -37.36
CA PRO A 265 26.10 7.14 -38.10
C PRO A 265 26.81 8.21 -38.92
N THR A 266 28.09 8.43 -38.66
CA THR A 266 28.93 9.40 -39.39
C THR A 266 30.27 8.75 -39.73
N LYS A 267 30.54 8.54 -41.03
CA LYS A 267 31.82 7.98 -41.53
C LYS A 267 32.26 6.68 -40.83
N GLY A 268 31.33 5.75 -40.61
CA GLY A 268 31.61 4.46 -39.95
C GLY A 268 31.66 4.50 -38.41
N TRP A 269 31.47 5.67 -37.80
CA TRP A 269 31.35 5.84 -36.36
C TRP A 269 29.90 6.12 -35.95
N MET A 270 29.51 5.68 -34.75
CA MET A 270 28.28 6.14 -34.11
C MET A 270 28.65 7.27 -33.15
N ILE A 271 28.16 8.47 -33.42
CA ILE A 271 28.44 9.67 -32.61
C ILE A 271 27.15 10.13 -31.94
N VAL A 272 27.24 10.53 -30.68
CA VAL A 272 26.14 11.10 -29.90
C VAL A 272 26.63 12.33 -29.16
N GLU A 273 25.81 13.37 -29.12
CA GLU A 273 26.06 14.58 -28.33
C GLU A 273 25.63 14.35 -26.87
N ILE A 274 26.47 14.79 -25.94
CA ILE A 274 26.25 14.63 -24.50
C ILE A 274 26.02 16.03 -23.92
N LEU A 275 24.76 16.33 -23.60
CA LEU A 275 24.38 17.53 -22.86
C LEU A 275 24.88 17.43 -21.41
N LYS A 276 25.31 18.56 -20.82
CA LYS A 276 25.84 18.60 -19.45
C LYS A 276 24.74 18.61 -18.39
N GLU A 277 23.59 19.12 -18.79
CA GLU A 277 22.43 19.40 -17.95
C GLU A 277 21.71 18.11 -17.53
N GLY A 278 21.98 16.98 -18.20
CA GLY A 278 21.37 15.69 -17.94
C GLY A 278 19.94 15.59 -18.50
N LEU A 279 19.14 14.69 -17.95
CA LEU A 279 17.73 14.54 -18.34
C LEU A 279 16.90 15.80 -18.05
N GLN A 280 16.40 16.46 -19.10
CA GLN A 280 15.57 17.65 -18.99
C GLN A 280 14.08 17.31 -19.01
N LYS A 281 13.31 18.06 -18.21
CA LYS A 281 11.84 18.03 -18.28
C LYS A 281 11.37 18.93 -19.42
N TYR A 282 10.39 18.45 -20.17
CA TYR A 282 9.68 19.26 -21.15
C TYR A 282 8.44 19.86 -20.49
N ILE A 283 8.31 21.19 -20.54
CA ILE A 283 7.20 21.91 -19.90
C ILE A 283 6.01 21.96 -20.84
N TYR A 284 4.86 21.48 -20.37
CA TYR A 284 3.60 21.48 -21.10
C TYR A 284 2.44 21.77 -20.12
N PRO A 285 1.63 22.81 -20.38
CA PRO A 285 1.78 23.82 -21.42
C PRO A 285 3.03 24.70 -21.22
N PRO A 286 3.61 25.30 -22.28
CA PRO A 286 4.79 26.16 -22.16
C PRO A 286 4.47 27.46 -21.39
N GLU A 287 5.39 27.92 -20.53
CA GLU A 287 5.18 29.06 -19.62
C GLU A 287 4.94 30.42 -20.31
N THR A 288 5.29 30.56 -21.59
CA THR A 288 5.28 31.85 -22.32
C THR A 288 3.94 32.21 -22.97
N THR A 289 2.84 31.59 -22.56
CA THR A 289 1.53 31.69 -23.23
C THR A 289 0.61 32.76 -22.66
N GLU A 290 1.14 33.85 -22.08
CA GLU A 290 0.32 34.97 -21.55
C GLU A 290 -0.67 35.55 -22.59
N ASP A 291 -0.47 35.30 -23.89
CA ASP A 291 -1.34 35.74 -25.01
C ASP A 291 -2.29 34.67 -25.58
N VAL A 292 -2.37 33.46 -25.01
CA VAL A 292 -3.26 32.40 -25.53
C VAL A 292 -4.37 32.11 -24.51
N GLU A 293 -5.38 32.98 -24.49
CA GLU A 293 -6.71 32.63 -23.96
C GLU A 293 -7.26 31.46 -24.79
N THR A 294 -6.92 30.22 -24.45
CA THR A 294 -7.70 29.05 -24.85
C THR A 294 -7.19 27.83 -24.08
N GLU A 295 -7.97 27.36 -23.11
CA GLU A 295 -7.88 25.98 -22.59
C GLU A 295 -7.88 24.93 -23.74
N SER A 296 -8.37 25.31 -24.92
CA SER A 296 -8.34 24.51 -26.15
C SER A 296 -6.97 24.40 -26.83
N ALA A 297 -6.01 25.29 -26.56
CA ALA A 297 -4.75 25.33 -27.31
C ALA A 297 -3.78 24.21 -26.88
N PHE A 298 -3.85 23.79 -25.62
CA PHE A 298 -2.99 22.75 -25.04
C PHE A 298 -3.84 21.68 -24.36
N PRO A 299 -4.43 20.75 -25.14
CA PRO A 299 -5.25 19.66 -24.58
C PRO A 299 -4.44 18.80 -23.59
N PRO A 300 -5.06 18.21 -22.55
CA PRO A 300 -4.36 17.34 -21.62
C PRO A 300 -3.85 16.07 -22.29
N ILE A 301 -2.88 15.41 -21.65
CA ILE A 301 -2.51 14.04 -21.96
C ILE A 301 -3.45 13.14 -21.17
N GLU A 302 -4.12 12.21 -21.84
CA GLU A 302 -4.89 11.19 -21.12
C GLU A 302 -3.97 10.02 -20.78
N VAL A 303 -4.05 9.52 -19.56
CA VAL A 303 -3.24 8.40 -19.08
C VAL A 303 -4.18 7.25 -18.77
N THR A 304 -3.94 6.09 -19.38
CA THR A 304 -4.63 4.84 -19.01
C THR A 304 -3.73 4.07 -18.07
N LEU A 305 -4.25 3.74 -16.88
CA LEU A 305 -3.58 2.92 -15.87
C LEU A 305 -4.36 1.63 -15.67
N GLU A 306 -3.65 0.58 -15.28
CA GLU A 306 -4.22 -0.73 -14.96
C GLU A 306 -4.19 -0.93 -13.45
N VAL A 307 -5.36 -1.26 -12.87
CA VAL A 307 -5.48 -1.59 -11.45
C VAL A 307 -5.11 -3.06 -11.26
N GLN A 308 -4.46 -3.39 -10.14
CA GLN A 308 -4.02 -4.76 -9.87
C GLN A 308 -5.22 -5.74 -9.81
N GLU A 309 -5.08 -6.90 -10.46
CA GLU A 309 -6.16 -7.90 -10.60
C GLU A 309 -6.59 -8.55 -9.28
N ASN A 310 -5.76 -8.46 -8.24
CA ASN A 310 -5.97 -9.10 -6.94
C ASN A 310 -6.68 -8.20 -5.91
N VAL A 311 -7.40 -7.17 -6.36
CA VAL A 311 -8.16 -6.26 -5.49
C VAL A 311 -9.66 -6.39 -5.77
N ILE A 312 -10.45 -6.51 -4.71
CA ILE A 312 -11.91 -6.43 -4.78
C ILE A 312 -12.32 -5.02 -4.37
N LEU A 313 -13.00 -4.32 -5.28
CA LEU A 313 -13.41 -2.94 -5.10
C LEU A 313 -14.92 -2.89 -4.85
N PHE A 314 -15.31 -2.24 -3.75
CA PHE A 314 -16.72 -1.97 -3.44
C PHE A 314 -17.21 -0.69 -4.12
N GLU A 315 -16.28 0.24 -4.38
CA GLU A 315 -16.49 1.50 -5.05
C GLU A 315 -15.39 1.69 -6.11
N ASP A 316 -15.69 2.44 -7.17
CA ASP A 316 -14.70 2.74 -8.21
C ASP A 316 -13.53 3.55 -7.63
N PRO A 317 -12.28 3.19 -7.97
CA PRO A 317 -11.11 3.82 -7.39
C PRO A 317 -10.98 5.25 -7.90
N MET A 318 -10.63 6.15 -7.00
CA MET A 318 -10.42 7.57 -7.31
C MET A 318 -8.94 7.85 -7.54
N VAL A 319 -8.65 8.71 -8.53
CA VAL A 319 -7.29 9.22 -8.75
C VAL A 319 -7.05 10.37 -7.80
N ALA A 320 -5.92 10.33 -7.09
CA ALA A 320 -5.46 11.42 -6.25
C ALA A 320 -4.12 11.96 -6.77
N ARG A 321 -3.98 13.29 -6.74
CA ARG A 321 -2.77 14.03 -7.10
C ARG A 321 -2.05 14.44 -5.83
N TRP A 322 -0.73 14.26 -5.81
CA TRP A 322 0.10 14.73 -4.71
C TRP A 322 0.33 16.24 -4.83
N ASP A 323 0.00 17.00 -3.79
CA ASP A 323 0.40 18.39 -3.66
C ASP A 323 1.73 18.49 -2.89
N ALA A 324 2.76 18.98 -3.58
CA ALA A 324 4.10 19.11 -3.01
C ALA A 324 4.20 20.27 -2.01
N GLU A 325 3.36 21.31 -2.12
CA GLU A 325 3.40 22.47 -1.22
C GLU A 325 2.68 22.14 0.10
N GLY A 326 1.43 21.69 0.03
CA GLY A 326 0.63 21.25 1.18
C GLY A 326 1.07 19.92 1.78
N LYS A 327 1.84 19.11 1.05
CA LYS A 327 2.30 17.76 1.44
C LYS A 327 1.14 16.82 1.80
N HIS A 328 0.10 16.83 0.97
CA HIS A 328 -1.07 15.97 1.08
C HIS A 328 -1.57 15.55 -0.30
N TRP A 329 -2.46 14.56 -0.33
CA TRP A 329 -3.14 14.11 -1.54
C TRP A 329 -4.43 14.88 -1.75
N GLN A 330 -4.76 15.21 -3.00
CA GLN A 330 -6.00 15.89 -3.40
C GLN A 330 -6.69 15.17 -4.56
N THR A 331 -8.00 15.34 -4.72
CA THR A 331 -8.78 14.76 -5.85
C THR A 331 -9.22 15.77 -6.90
N ASP A 332 -8.66 16.98 -6.88
CA ASP A 332 -9.04 18.10 -7.75
C ASP A 332 -8.25 18.19 -9.07
#